data_AF-A0A660YLY4-F1
#
_entry.id   AF-A0A660YLY4-F1
#
_cell.length_a   1.000
_cell.length_b   1.000
_cell.length_c   1.000
_cell.angle_alpha   90.00
_cell.angle_beta   90.00
_cell.angle_gamma   90.00
#
_symmetry.space_group_name_H-M   'P 1'
#
loop_
_entity.id
_entity.type
_entity.pdbx_description
1 polymer ?
#
loop_
_entity_poly.entity_id
_entity_poly.type
_entity_poly.pdbx_seq_one_letter_code
_entity_poly.pdbx_strand_id
1 'polypeptide(L)'
;MLKLNRNAAATVTALVFGVIAAFIFSCSPKSPIDPTSSIGEGVAVLTDLQAFPSSIVVGSASSTIRVRLLDDSGNPLSGKSVSFSTSLGTLSSSSAVTDTSGWAEVSLIAGAETGTAKITASYQKSLATTEVNIISRLEAQINVTTARESVLANGIDTTVIRVLVLGDSAKPVVNQDVTITSSVGTVSYSGTTDEQGVIEALFTSTARAADTTAVISAQWDTLASSTILKLKGVTFKIESSLSSILADGKSKAVIKARLKETSTNIGIPEGEVKFGTTLGSIPASAVTNSSGVAEVNLVSEKTIGTAQIVGRYGQTLLDTVLVNFTASSYSVGITASPENPLANGVDKCTITVQVKDGSGTNVSGIKVRFSTSISTIDSVAYTNSSGLATAEIQPVVSTEDDQVAVVTINVDNQTLEKQVTFYAVQKEIQAQPNIIPADGQSTSKIT
;
A
#
# COMPACT_ATOMS: atom_id res chain seq x y z
N MET A 1 43.05 -28.18 -45.11
CA MET A 1 41.84 -28.86 -45.62
C MET A 1 41.24 -27.98 -46.71
N LEU A 2 41.60 -28.24 -47.97
CA LEU A 2 40.96 -27.67 -49.15
C LEU A 2 39.58 -28.33 -49.33
N LYS A 3 38.55 -27.55 -49.66
CA LYS A 3 37.40 -28.05 -50.42
C LYS A 3 37.10 -27.08 -51.56
N LEU A 4 37.57 -27.46 -52.75
CA LEU A 4 37.03 -27.01 -54.03
C LEU A 4 35.57 -27.46 -54.12
N ASN A 5 34.73 -26.67 -54.78
CA ASN A 5 33.53 -27.18 -55.44
C ASN A 5 33.59 -26.89 -56.94
N ARG A 6 33.25 -27.91 -57.72
CA ARG A 6 33.43 -28.07 -59.17
C ARG A 6 32.16 -27.68 -59.93
N ASN A 7 32.40 -27.15 -61.14
CA ASN A 7 31.72 -27.38 -62.42
C ASN A 7 30.19 -27.32 -62.54
N ALA A 8 29.74 -26.50 -63.50
CA ALA A 8 28.81 -26.97 -64.53
C ALA A 8 29.08 -26.22 -65.86
N ALA A 9 29.22 -26.97 -66.94
CA ALA A 9 29.42 -26.55 -68.32
C ALA A 9 28.18 -26.89 -69.14
N ALA A 10 27.84 -26.07 -70.15
CA ALA A 10 26.90 -26.34 -71.27
C ALA A 10 26.59 -24.99 -71.97
N THR A 11 26.50 -24.77 -73.29
CA THR A 11 26.70 -25.57 -74.51
C THR A 11 26.75 -24.56 -75.67
N VAL A 12 27.64 -24.78 -76.65
CA VAL A 12 27.70 -24.02 -77.91
C VAL A 12 26.68 -24.60 -78.89
N THR A 13 25.88 -23.76 -79.57
CA THR A 13 25.14 -24.17 -80.77
C THR A 13 25.40 -23.17 -81.88
N ALA A 14 26.13 -23.61 -82.91
CA ALA A 14 26.34 -22.89 -84.15
C ALA A 14 25.21 -23.22 -85.13
N LEU A 15 24.71 -22.21 -85.84
CA LEU A 15 23.92 -22.40 -87.05
C LEU A 15 24.60 -21.63 -88.19
N VAL A 16 25.12 -22.38 -89.16
CA VAL A 16 25.72 -21.88 -90.39
C VAL A 16 24.64 -21.93 -91.47
N PHE A 17 24.38 -20.80 -92.12
CA PHE A 17 23.79 -20.77 -93.45
C PHE A 17 24.57 -19.76 -94.29
N GLY A 18 25.26 -20.26 -95.30
CA GLY A 18 25.95 -19.46 -96.30
C GLY A 18 25.00 -19.06 -97.43
N VAL A 19 25.14 -17.82 -97.90
CA VAL A 19 24.72 -17.39 -99.24
C VAL A 19 25.84 -16.53 -99.82
N ILE A 20 26.20 -16.84 -101.07
CA ILE A 20 27.31 -16.30 -101.85
C ILE A 20 26.82 -15.15 -102.76
N ALA A 21 27.76 -14.22 -103.05
CA ALA A 21 27.79 -13.16 -104.08
C ALA A 21 27.08 -11.83 -103.73
N ALA A 22 27.61 -10.65 -104.07
CA ALA A 22 28.61 -10.27 -105.06
C ALA A 22 29.41 -9.02 -104.61
N PHE A 23 30.66 -8.92 -105.07
CA PHE A 23 31.52 -7.74 -104.95
C PHE A 23 31.01 -6.59 -105.82
N ILE A 24 30.89 -5.39 -105.24
CA ILE A 24 31.02 -4.13 -105.98
C ILE A 24 31.87 -3.18 -105.14
N PHE A 25 32.98 -2.74 -105.74
CA PHE A 25 33.88 -1.72 -105.20
C PHE A 25 33.12 -0.39 -105.09
N SER A 26 32.93 0.09 -103.86
CA SER A 26 32.66 1.51 -103.60
C SER A 26 33.72 2.01 -102.62
N CYS A 27 34.63 2.80 -103.17
CA CYS A 27 35.65 3.53 -102.43
C CYS A 27 34.95 4.64 -101.62
N SER A 28 34.86 4.50 -100.30
CA SER A 28 34.52 5.62 -99.41
C SER A 28 35.83 6.17 -98.83
N PRO A 29 36.10 7.49 -98.98
CA PRO A 29 37.35 8.07 -98.51
C PRO A 29 37.46 7.95 -96.99
N LYS A 30 38.66 7.55 -96.55
CA LYS A 30 39.10 7.56 -95.15
C LYS A 30 38.84 8.96 -94.58
N SER A 31 38.08 9.05 -93.48
CA SER A 31 37.87 10.31 -92.78
C SER A 31 39.21 10.98 -92.47
N PRO A 32 39.34 12.31 -92.62
CA PRO A 32 40.55 13.02 -92.25
C PRO A 32 40.89 12.74 -90.80
N ILE A 33 42.14 12.36 -90.53
CA ILE A 33 42.70 12.36 -89.19
C ILE A 33 42.83 13.84 -88.81
N ASP A 34 42.05 14.30 -87.83
CA ASP A 34 42.22 15.62 -87.23
C ASP A 34 43.54 15.62 -86.44
N PRO A 35 44.56 16.42 -86.81
CA PRO A 35 45.83 16.46 -86.10
C PRO A 35 45.75 17.29 -84.80
N THR A 36 44.57 17.62 -84.29
CA THR A 36 44.37 18.33 -83.02
C THR A 36 43.74 17.52 -81.90
N SER A 37 43.66 16.18 -82.02
CA SER A 37 43.43 15.33 -80.84
C SER A 37 44.60 15.50 -79.86
N SER A 38 44.37 16.36 -78.87
CA SER A 38 45.28 16.62 -77.77
C SER A 38 45.71 15.32 -77.13
N ILE A 39 47.02 15.22 -76.98
CA ILE A 39 47.77 14.17 -76.33
C ILE A 39 47.37 14.14 -74.85
N GLY A 40 46.95 12.96 -74.36
CA GLY A 40 46.86 12.66 -72.93
C GLY A 40 45.46 12.74 -72.32
N GLU A 41 44.72 11.62 -72.30
CA GLU A 41 43.97 11.31 -71.08
C GLU A 41 45.00 10.91 -70.01
N GLY A 42 45.67 11.92 -69.44
CA GLY A 42 46.51 11.71 -68.26
C GLY A 42 45.65 11.12 -67.16
N VAL A 43 46.16 10.09 -66.48
CA VAL A 43 45.43 9.44 -65.39
C VAL A 43 45.32 10.43 -64.24
N ALA A 44 44.12 10.97 -64.00
CA ALA A 44 43.88 11.90 -62.90
C ALA A 44 43.81 11.15 -61.56
N VAL A 45 44.54 11.64 -60.56
CA VAL A 45 44.64 11.03 -59.24
C VAL A 45 44.24 12.03 -58.17
N LEU A 46 43.37 11.59 -57.25
CA LEU A 46 43.04 12.32 -56.02
C LEU A 46 44.12 12.05 -54.97
N THR A 47 44.74 13.11 -54.47
CA THR A 47 45.73 13.06 -53.39
C THR A 47 45.31 13.99 -52.25
N ASP A 48 45.93 13.79 -51.08
CA ASP A 48 45.84 14.74 -49.96
C ASP A 48 44.40 15.05 -49.50
N LEU A 49 43.50 14.06 -49.50
CA LEU A 49 42.17 14.22 -48.91
C LEU A 49 42.29 14.37 -47.39
N GLN A 50 42.01 15.57 -46.90
CA GLN A 50 42.14 15.94 -45.51
C GLN A 50 40.84 16.55 -44.98
N ALA A 51 40.60 16.36 -43.69
CA ALA A 51 39.49 16.96 -42.97
C ALA A 51 40.04 17.78 -41.80
N PHE A 52 39.60 19.04 -41.68
CA PHE A 52 40.01 19.90 -40.58
C PHE A 52 38.83 20.72 -40.03
N PRO A 53 38.51 20.60 -38.73
CA PRO A 53 39.08 19.65 -37.76
C PRO A 53 38.64 18.19 -38.04
N SER A 54 39.46 17.20 -37.64
CA SER A 54 39.12 15.76 -37.77
C SER A 54 38.11 15.27 -36.72
N SER A 55 37.70 16.13 -35.80
CA SER A 55 36.63 15.88 -34.83
C SER A 55 35.77 17.14 -34.68
N ILE A 56 34.45 16.97 -34.74
CA ILE A 56 33.45 18.04 -34.63
C ILE A 56 32.35 17.65 -33.67
N VAL A 57 31.70 18.62 -33.04
CA VAL A 57 30.57 18.36 -32.14
C VAL A 57 29.24 18.33 -32.90
N VAL A 58 28.29 17.53 -32.45
CA VAL A 58 26.91 17.52 -32.98
C VAL A 58 26.27 18.92 -32.97
N GLY A 59 25.26 19.10 -33.82
CA GLY A 59 24.31 20.22 -33.72
C GLY A 59 24.64 21.48 -34.51
N SER A 60 25.81 21.57 -35.16
CA SER A 60 26.13 22.53 -36.25
C SER A 60 27.63 22.72 -36.52
N ALA A 61 28.53 22.09 -35.75
CA ALA A 61 29.95 22.23 -36.05
C ALA A 61 30.27 21.65 -37.44
N SER A 62 31.29 22.20 -38.09
CA SER A 62 31.66 21.77 -39.43
C SER A 62 33.15 21.44 -39.52
N SER A 63 33.46 20.52 -40.45
CA SER A 63 34.81 20.15 -40.84
C SER A 63 35.01 20.48 -42.31
N THR A 64 36.07 21.21 -42.62
CA THR A 64 36.45 21.49 -44.01
C THR A 64 37.11 20.25 -44.60
N ILE A 65 36.55 19.75 -45.69
CA ILE A 65 37.07 18.62 -46.46
C ILE A 65 37.74 19.15 -47.71
N ARG A 66 39.04 18.90 -47.86
CA ARG A 66 39.83 19.39 -48.98
C ARG A 66 40.56 18.23 -49.64
N VAL A 67 40.54 18.17 -50.97
CA VAL A 67 41.25 17.14 -51.77
C VAL A 67 41.94 17.77 -52.96
N ARG A 68 43.09 17.24 -53.35
CA ARG A 68 43.86 17.71 -54.48
C ARG A 68 43.71 16.75 -55.67
N LEU A 69 43.56 17.29 -56.86
CA LEU A 69 43.48 16.54 -58.11
C LEU A 69 44.70 16.87 -58.98
N LEU A 70 45.51 15.85 -59.25
CA LEU A 70 46.70 15.94 -60.06
C LEU A 70 46.58 15.03 -61.30
N ASP A 71 47.31 15.34 -62.36
CA ASP A 71 47.55 14.39 -63.45
C ASP A 71 48.63 13.36 -63.06
N ASP A 72 48.90 12.41 -63.96
CA ASP A 72 49.91 11.36 -63.79
C ASP A 72 51.35 11.90 -63.65
N SER A 73 51.57 13.13 -64.07
CA SER A 73 52.84 13.85 -64.04
C SER A 73 52.97 14.74 -62.80
N GLY A 74 51.95 14.76 -61.93
CA GLY A 74 51.91 15.56 -60.70
C GLY A 74 51.48 17.02 -60.88
N ASN A 75 51.01 17.41 -62.07
CA ASN A 75 50.52 18.77 -62.31
C ASN A 75 49.06 18.93 -61.83
N PRO A 76 48.71 20.10 -61.26
CA PRO A 76 47.35 20.35 -60.79
C PRO A 76 46.34 20.46 -61.94
N LEU A 77 45.21 19.77 -61.80
CA LEU A 77 44.10 19.82 -62.75
C LEU A 77 43.04 20.82 -62.27
N SER A 78 43.01 22.00 -62.89
CA SER A 78 42.03 23.07 -62.61
C SER A 78 40.71 22.91 -63.39
N GLY A 79 39.61 23.42 -62.84
CA GLY A 79 38.30 23.47 -63.49
C GLY A 79 37.59 22.12 -63.60
N LYS A 80 38.01 21.11 -62.83
CA LYS A 80 37.41 19.77 -62.82
C LYS A 80 36.46 19.61 -61.63
N SER A 81 35.31 18.98 -61.84
CA SER A 81 34.32 18.75 -60.78
C SER A 81 34.60 17.43 -60.05
N VAL A 82 34.92 17.51 -58.77
CA VAL A 82 35.11 16.36 -57.86
C VAL A 82 33.82 16.12 -57.09
N SER A 83 33.34 14.87 -57.06
CA SER A 83 32.12 14.49 -56.34
C SER A 83 32.45 14.00 -54.93
N PHE A 84 31.64 14.40 -53.95
CA PHE A 84 31.79 14.04 -52.54
C PHE A 84 30.55 13.33 -52.01
N SER A 85 30.75 12.41 -51.09
CA SER A 85 29.70 11.74 -50.33
C SER A 85 30.14 11.52 -48.88
N THR A 86 29.19 11.43 -47.96
CA THR A 86 29.43 11.15 -46.55
C THR A 86 28.46 10.08 -46.04
N SER A 87 28.90 9.25 -45.10
CA SER A 87 28.04 8.28 -44.40
C SER A 87 27.24 8.90 -43.24
N LEU A 88 27.66 10.06 -42.73
CA LEU A 88 27.04 10.74 -41.58
C LEU A 88 27.15 12.26 -41.74
N GLY A 89 26.17 13.01 -41.25
CA GLY A 89 26.10 14.46 -41.43
C GLY A 89 25.66 14.90 -42.84
N THR A 90 25.82 16.17 -43.15
CA THR A 90 25.46 16.74 -44.46
C THR A 90 26.62 17.51 -45.07
N LEU A 91 26.83 17.40 -46.38
CA LEU A 91 27.83 18.20 -47.09
C LEU A 91 27.22 19.52 -47.56
N SER A 92 28.00 20.60 -47.57
CA SER A 92 27.58 21.90 -48.10
C SER A 92 27.24 21.85 -49.60
N SER A 93 27.83 20.90 -50.33
CA SER A 93 27.53 20.57 -51.72
C SER A 93 27.95 19.11 -51.99
N SER A 94 27.32 18.45 -52.96
CA SER A 94 27.70 17.10 -53.42
C SER A 94 28.91 17.08 -54.37
N SER A 95 29.35 18.25 -54.82
CA SER A 95 30.55 18.41 -55.66
C SER A 95 31.20 19.77 -55.48
N ALA A 96 32.49 19.86 -55.82
CA ALA A 96 33.25 21.10 -55.88
C ALA A 96 34.20 21.12 -57.09
N VAL A 97 34.41 22.30 -57.66
CA VAL A 97 35.30 22.49 -58.81
C VAL A 97 36.72 22.80 -58.33
N THR A 98 37.72 22.18 -58.96
CA THR A 98 39.12 22.37 -58.59
C THR A 98 39.64 23.76 -58.97
N ASP A 99 40.40 24.37 -58.06
CA ASP A 99 41.07 25.66 -58.27
C ASP A 99 42.33 25.52 -59.17
N THR A 100 43.03 26.64 -59.39
CA THR A 100 44.29 26.67 -60.18
C THR A 100 45.42 25.82 -59.60
N SER A 101 45.33 25.44 -58.32
CA SER A 101 46.28 24.57 -57.62
C SER A 101 45.77 23.12 -57.50
N GLY A 102 44.64 22.81 -58.14
CA GLY A 102 44.03 21.49 -58.21
C GLY A 102 43.16 21.13 -56.99
N TRP A 103 42.85 22.07 -56.10
CA TRP A 103 42.10 21.78 -54.87
C TRP A 103 40.60 21.92 -55.05
N ALA A 104 39.84 20.94 -54.59
CA ALA A 104 38.39 21.00 -54.42
C ALA A 104 38.05 20.94 -52.91
N GLU A 105 37.07 21.74 -52.49
CA GLU A 105 36.72 21.90 -51.07
C GLU A 105 35.21 21.88 -50.86
N VAL A 106 34.76 21.15 -49.83
CA VAL A 106 33.39 21.16 -49.31
C VAL A 106 33.43 21.17 -47.78
N SER A 107 32.33 21.54 -47.13
CA SER A 107 32.22 21.46 -45.67
C SER A 107 31.30 20.31 -45.29
N LEU A 108 31.75 19.45 -44.38
CA LEU A 108 30.89 18.52 -43.66
C LEU A 108 30.27 19.26 -42.47
N ILE A 109 28.94 19.28 -42.40
CA ILE A 109 28.17 19.85 -41.29
C ILE A 109 27.67 18.68 -40.43
N ALA A 110 27.97 18.73 -39.13
CA ALA A 110 27.53 17.71 -38.18
C ALA A 110 26.01 17.70 -38.06
N GLY A 111 25.43 16.49 -38.14
CA GLY A 111 24.04 16.25 -37.82
C GLY A 111 23.79 16.18 -36.30
N ALA A 112 22.72 15.49 -35.93
CA ALA A 112 22.36 15.25 -34.53
C ALA A 112 22.82 13.89 -34.00
N GLU A 113 23.51 13.09 -34.82
CA GLU A 113 23.99 11.75 -34.48
C GLU A 113 25.51 11.79 -34.26
N THR A 114 25.97 11.07 -33.25
CA THR A 114 27.40 10.82 -32.99
C THR A 114 27.88 9.64 -33.81
N GLY A 115 29.19 9.60 -34.08
CA GLY A 115 29.82 8.50 -34.81
C GLY A 115 30.90 8.97 -35.78
N THR A 116 31.47 8.03 -36.52
CA THR A 116 32.52 8.33 -37.51
C THR A 116 31.88 8.55 -38.88
N ALA A 117 31.93 9.79 -39.36
CA ALA A 117 31.57 10.13 -40.73
C ALA A 117 32.70 9.68 -41.66
N LYS A 118 32.41 8.78 -42.59
CA LYS A 118 33.32 8.40 -43.68
C LYS A 118 33.02 9.26 -44.90
N ILE A 119 33.96 10.10 -45.30
CA ILE A 119 33.86 10.98 -46.45
C ILE A 119 34.59 10.33 -47.62
N THR A 120 33.95 10.25 -48.78
CA THR A 120 34.53 9.73 -50.02
C THR A 120 34.52 10.81 -51.09
N ALA A 121 35.71 11.14 -51.63
CA ALA A 121 35.88 11.96 -52.81
C ALA A 121 36.13 11.08 -54.03
N SER A 122 35.54 11.46 -55.17
CA SER A 122 35.61 10.68 -56.41
C SER A 122 35.76 11.57 -57.65
N TYR A 123 36.62 11.14 -58.56
CA TYR A 123 36.80 11.74 -59.88
C TYR A 123 37.18 10.64 -60.87
N GLN A 124 36.33 10.39 -61.87
CA GLN A 124 36.47 9.27 -62.81
C GLN A 124 36.71 7.93 -62.08
N LYS A 125 37.89 7.33 -62.24
CA LYS A 125 38.29 6.06 -61.58
C LYS A 125 39.06 6.25 -60.28
N SER A 126 39.41 7.49 -59.92
CA SER A 126 40.15 7.79 -58.69
C SER A 126 39.20 8.01 -57.52
N LEU A 127 39.52 7.40 -56.37
CA LEU A 127 38.78 7.52 -55.12
C LEU A 127 39.74 7.85 -53.98
N ALA A 128 39.31 8.69 -53.05
CA ALA A 128 40.00 8.95 -51.79
C ALA A 128 38.99 8.97 -50.64
N THR A 129 39.39 8.50 -49.46
CA THR A 129 38.54 8.50 -48.27
C THR A 129 39.22 9.11 -47.06
N THR A 130 38.46 9.80 -46.23
CA THR A 130 38.89 10.31 -44.92
C THR A 130 37.75 10.16 -43.91
N GLU A 131 38.06 10.35 -42.64
CA GLU A 131 37.12 10.17 -41.54
C GLU A 131 37.07 11.43 -40.66
N VAL A 132 35.87 11.79 -40.22
CA VAL A 132 35.63 12.84 -39.23
C VAL A 132 34.81 12.26 -38.09
N ASN A 133 35.31 12.38 -36.86
CA ASN A 133 34.58 11.95 -35.68
C ASN A 133 33.57 13.02 -35.26
N ILE A 134 32.28 12.68 -35.31
CA ILE A 134 31.21 13.52 -34.78
C ILE A 134 30.97 13.08 -33.33
N ILE A 135 31.37 13.93 -32.40
CA ILE A 135 31.32 13.64 -30.96
C ILE A 135 30.20 14.42 -30.27
N SER A 136 29.73 13.90 -29.14
CA SER A 136 28.76 14.60 -28.30
C SER A 136 29.44 15.69 -27.47
N ARG A 137 28.68 16.72 -27.09
CA ARG A 137 29.06 17.66 -26.03
C ARG A 137 28.47 17.28 -24.66
N LEU A 138 27.46 16.41 -24.64
CA LEU A 138 26.82 15.92 -23.42
C LEU A 138 26.73 14.39 -23.46
N GLU A 139 27.27 13.75 -22.44
CA GLU A 139 27.23 12.30 -22.29
C GLU A 139 25.80 11.83 -22.00
N ALA A 140 25.54 10.57 -22.33
CA ALA A 140 24.32 9.91 -21.93
C ALA A 140 24.13 9.94 -20.40
N GLN A 141 22.88 10.07 -19.95
CA GLN A 141 22.53 10.22 -18.54
C GLN A 141 21.22 9.51 -18.22
N ILE A 142 21.15 9.03 -16.98
CA ILE A 142 19.93 8.50 -16.37
C ILE A 142 19.65 9.28 -15.10
N ASN A 143 18.40 9.68 -14.88
CA ASN A 143 17.99 10.39 -13.69
C ASN A 143 16.71 9.79 -13.12
N VAL A 144 16.73 9.43 -11.83
CA VAL A 144 15.56 8.88 -11.11
C VAL A 144 15.04 9.87 -10.09
N THR A 145 13.73 10.08 -10.07
CA THR A 145 13.03 10.93 -9.12
C THR A 145 11.78 10.23 -8.58
N THR A 146 11.28 10.71 -7.44
CA THR A 146 10.00 10.28 -6.87
C THR A 146 9.04 11.46 -6.82
N ALA A 147 7.76 11.23 -7.08
CA ALA A 147 6.74 12.27 -7.04
C ALA A 147 6.52 12.84 -5.62
N ARG A 148 6.81 12.03 -4.60
CA ARG A 148 6.76 12.40 -3.17
C ARG A 148 8.13 12.24 -2.55
N GLU A 149 8.49 13.14 -1.64
CA GLU A 149 9.73 13.04 -0.85
C GLU A 149 9.60 12.03 0.31
N SER A 150 8.37 11.76 0.75
CA SER A 150 8.09 10.79 1.80
C SER A 150 6.73 10.12 1.65
N VAL A 151 6.66 8.90 2.16
CA VAL A 151 5.44 8.08 2.27
C VAL A 151 5.38 7.44 3.67
N LEU A 152 4.21 7.01 4.09
CA LEU A 152 4.04 6.23 5.32
C LEU A 152 4.54 4.80 5.10
N ALA A 153 5.28 4.26 6.07
CA ALA A 153 5.70 2.86 6.13
C ALA A 153 4.56 2.00 6.68
N ASN A 154 3.41 1.95 5.98
CA ASN A 154 2.21 1.23 6.40
C ASN A 154 1.88 0.01 5.51
N GLY A 155 2.70 -0.26 4.49
CA GLY A 155 2.49 -1.42 3.61
C GLY A 155 1.45 -1.18 2.50
N ILE A 156 0.89 0.03 2.39
CA ILE A 156 -0.13 0.38 1.40
C ILE A 156 0.08 1.75 0.75
N ASP A 157 0.86 2.64 1.38
CA ASP A 157 1.14 3.97 0.83
C ASP A 157 2.09 3.88 -0.36
N THR A 158 1.83 4.68 -1.38
CA THR A 158 2.50 4.57 -2.68
C THR A 158 3.04 5.90 -3.17
N THR A 159 4.02 5.84 -4.07
CA THR A 159 4.50 7.00 -4.83
C THR A 159 4.94 6.57 -6.22
N VAL A 160 4.83 7.48 -7.19
CA VAL A 160 5.34 7.26 -8.54
C VAL A 160 6.84 7.54 -8.54
N ILE A 161 7.60 6.61 -9.10
CA ILE A 161 9.00 6.77 -9.48
C ILE A 161 9.01 7.15 -10.97
N ARG A 162 9.76 8.19 -11.32
CA ARG A 162 9.98 8.59 -12.71
C ARG A 162 11.46 8.47 -13.03
N VAL A 163 11.79 7.77 -14.11
CA VAL A 163 13.15 7.68 -14.63
C VAL A 163 13.21 8.34 -15.99
N LEU A 164 14.13 9.26 -16.19
CA LEU A 164 14.44 9.89 -17.47
C LEU A 164 15.77 9.36 -17.98
N VAL A 165 15.77 8.84 -19.21
CA VAL A 165 16.95 8.34 -19.92
C VAL A 165 17.20 9.22 -21.14
N LEU A 166 18.35 9.89 -21.13
CA LEU A 166 18.83 10.67 -22.25
C LEU A 166 20.12 10.05 -22.76
N GLY A 167 20.19 9.82 -24.07
CA GLY A 167 21.40 9.40 -24.76
C GLY A 167 22.32 10.59 -24.99
N ASP A 168 23.31 10.38 -25.84
CA ASP A 168 24.20 11.45 -26.28
C ASP A 168 23.41 12.65 -26.82
N SER A 169 23.94 13.85 -26.57
CA SER A 169 23.36 15.11 -27.04
C SER A 169 21.99 15.43 -26.43
N ALA A 170 21.69 14.89 -25.23
CA ALA A 170 20.43 15.08 -24.51
C ALA A 170 19.18 14.57 -25.25
N LYS A 171 19.35 13.59 -26.15
CA LYS A 171 18.21 13.00 -26.88
C LYS A 171 17.51 11.94 -26.03
N PRO A 172 16.16 11.92 -25.98
CA PRO A 172 15.40 10.81 -25.42
C PRO A 172 15.82 9.45 -25.98
N VAL A 173 16.03 8.46 -25.10
CA VAL A 173 16.23 7.07 -25.51
C VAL A 173 14.88 6.36 -25.44
N VAL A 174 14.33 5.98 -26.59
CA VAL A 174 12.97 5.41 -26.72
C VAL A 174 13.02 3.89 -26.81
N ASN A 175 11.98 3.21 -26.30
CA ASN A 175 11.81 1.75 -26.36
C ASN A 175 12.94 0.95 -25.71
N GLN A 176 13.52 1.49 -24.64
CA GLN A 176 14.62 0.88 -23.93
C GLN A 176 14.22 0.36 -22.55
N ASP A 177 14.73 -0.83 -22.19
CA ASP A 177 14.57 -1.40 -20.87
C ASP A 177 15.46 -0.69 -19.84
N VAL A 178 14.87 -0.42 -18.67
CA VAL A 178 15.53 0.18 -17.50
C VAL A 178 15.26 -0.71 -16.29
N THR A 179 16.30 -1.09 -15.57
CA THR A 179 16.14 -1.86 -14.33
C THR A 179 15.91 -0.90 -13.17
N ILE A 180 14.73 -0.98 -12.54
CA ILE A 180 14.40 -0.19 -11.35
C ILE A 180 14.28 -1.11 -10.14
N THR A 181 15.06 -0.84 -9.10
CA THR A 181 15.07 -1.62 -7.85
C THR A 181 14.88 -0.71 -6.64
N SER A 182 14.44 -1.29 -5.53
CA SER A 182 14.41 -0.62 -4.24
C SER A 182 15.03 -1.47 -3.14
N SER A 183 15.72 -0.84 -2.19
CA SER A 183 16.28 -1.53 -1.02
C SER A 183 15.21 -2.02 -0.03
N VAL A 184 14.03 -1.39 0.01
CA VAL A 184 12.89 -1.78 0.87
C VAL A 184 11.57 -1.40 0.20
N GLY A 185 10.50 -2.13 0.50
CA GLY A 185 9.24 -1.97 -0.23
C GLY A 185 9.27 -2.73 -1.56
N THR A 186 8.34 -2.41 -2.45
CA THR A 186 8.22 -3.07 -3.75
C THR A 186 8.11 -2.04 -4.86
N VAL A 187 8.71 -2.34 -6.00
CA VAL A 187 8.59 -1.53 -7.23
C VAL A 187 7.90 -2.40 -8.26
N SER A 188 6.87 -1.85 -8.89
CA SER A 188 6.13 -2.49 -9.98
C SER A 188 6.14 -1.57 -11.20
N TYR A 189 6.53 -2.11 -12.35
CA TYR A 189 6.51 -1.41 -13.63
C TYR A 189 6.40 -2.43 -14.76
N SER A 190 5.99 -1.95 -15.92
CA SER A 190 5.95 -2.74 -17.15
C SER A 190 6.25 -1.85 -18.34
N GLY A 191 7.04 -2.36 -19.28
CA GLY A 191 7.35 -1.67 -20.53
C GLY A 191 8.72 -1.02 -20.53
N THR A 192 8.92 -0.21 -21.56
CA THR A 192 10.17 0.45 -21.91
C THR A 192 10.00 1.97 -21.83
N THR A 193 11.08 2.72 -21.97
CA THR A 193 11.02 4.18 -22.10
C THR A 193 10.12 4.64 -23.25
N ASP A 194 9.37 5.72 -23.03
CA ASP A 194 8.48 6.34 -24.01
C ASP A 194 9.24 7.25 -25.01
N GLU A 195 8.50 7.96 -25.86
CA GLU A 195 9.05 8.91 -26.85
C GLU A 195 9.82 10.08 -26.22
N GLN A 196 9.61 10.34 -24.93
CA GLN A 196 10.31 11.35 -24.14
C GLN A 196 11.47 10.75 -23.33
N GLY A 197 11.74 9.45 -23.48
CA GLY A 197 12.81 8.75 -22.77
C GLY A 197 12.46 8.48 -21.32
N VAL A 198 11.17 8.49 -20.98
CA VAL A 198 10.67 8.37 -19.61
C VAL A 198 10.07 6.98 -19.39
N ILE A 199 10.32 6.42 -18.21
CA ILE A 199 9.59 5.27 -17.70
C ILE A 199 9.09 5.57 -16.28
N GLU A 200 7.84 5.20 -16.00
CA GLU A 200 7.22 5.35 -14.69
C GLU A 200 7.04 4.00 -14.02
N ALA A 201 7.28 3.96 -12.71
CA ALA A 201 7.09 2.79 -11.87
C ALA A 201 6.31 3.18 -10.62
N LEU A 202 5.52 2.25 -10.09
CA LEU A 202 4.81 2.44 -8.83
C LEU A 202 5.62 1.80 -7.70
N PHE A 203 6.00 2.63 -6.73
CA PHE A 203 6.54 2.18 -5.46
C PHE A 203 5.43 1.95 -4.44
N THR A 204 5.45 0.81 -3.75
CA THR A 204 4.59 0.54 -2.58
C THR A 204 5.46 0.33 -1.35
N SER A 205 5.18 1.07 -0.28
CA SER A 205 5.94 0.99 0.97
C SER A 205 5.79 -0.37 1.64
N THR A 206 6.74 -0.71 2.50
CA THR A 206 6.59 -1.83 3.44
C THR A 206 6.17 -1.29 4.82
N ALA A 207 5.45 -2.10 5.59
CA ALA A 207 4.97 -1.69 6.90
C ALA A 207 6.09 -1.77 7.94
N ARG A 208 6.34 -0.67 8.67
CA ARG A 208 7.35 -0.60 9.73
C ARG A 208 6.90 0.32 10.84
N ALA A 209 7.21 -0.06 12.06
CA ALA A 209 7.04 0.80 13.23
C ALA A 209 8.11 1.90 13.30
N ALA A 210 9.28 1.73 12.67
CA ALA A 210 10.36 2.72 12.71
C ALA A 210 10.52 3.44 11.37
N ASP A 211 10.91 4.71 11.42
CA ASP A 211 11.34 5.48 10.26
C ASP A 211 12.53 4.81 9.57
N THR A 212 12.58 4.92 8.25
CA THR A 212 13.66 4.36 7.45
C THR A 212 13.75 5.10 6.11
N THR A 213 14.65 4.67 5.24
CA THR A 213 14.78 5.17 3.88
C THR A 213 14.78 4.01 2.89
N ALA A 214 14.16 4.24 1.74
CA ALA A 214 14.28 3.38 0.57
C ALA A 214 15.28 4.03 -0.40
N VAL A 215 16.28 3.27 -0.83
CA VAL A 215 17.16 3.66 -1.93
C VAL A 215 16.53 3.12 -3.19
N ILE A 216 16.04 4.02 -4.04
CA ILE A 216 15.52 3.68 -5.36
C ILE A 216 16.67 3.82 -6.34
N SER A 217 17.01 2.74 -7.02
CA SER A 217 18.08 2.70 -8.01
C SER A 217 17.50 2.39 -9.38
N ALA A 218 17.91 3.15 -10.37
CA ALA A 218 17.60 2.91 -11.78
C ALA A 218 18.91 2.66 -12.53
N GLN A 219 18.95 1.63 -13.37
CA GLN A 219 20.10 1.28 -14.18
C GLN A 219 19.70 1.12 -15.64
N TRP A 220 20.51 1.71 -16.51
CA TRP A 220 20.41 1.57 -17.96
C TRP A 220 21.83 1.44 -18.52
N ASP A 221 22.09 0.35 -19.24
CA ASP A 221 23.43 0.00 -19.74
C ASP A 221 24.48 0.04 -18.59
N THR A 222 25.51 0.88 -18.72
CA THR A 222 26.56 1.08 -17.71
C THR A 222 26.26 2.23 -16.75
N LEU A 223 25.20 2.99 -17.00
CA LEU A 223 24.81 4.14 -16.20
C LEU A 223 23.83 3.74 -15.09
N ALA A 224 24.01 4.35 -13.92
CA ALA A 224 23.12 4.17 -12.79
C ALA A 224 22.80 5.52 -12.15
N SER A 225 21.60 5.64 -11.62
CA SER A 225 21.15 6.77 -10.83
C SER A 225 20.37 6.27 -9.63
N SER A 226 20.43 7.02 -8.53
CA SER A 226 19.70 6.66 -7.31
C SER A 226 19.12 7.87 -6.63
N THR A 227 17.98 7.68 -5.98
CA THR A 227 17.35 8.66 -5.11
C THR A 227 16.91 8.02 -3.80
N ILE A 228 16.75 8.86 -2.77
CA ILE A 228 16.35 8.44 -1.43
C ILE A 228 14.90 8.86 -1.19
N LEU A 229 14.04 7.88 -0.90
CA LEU A 229 12.68 8.10 -0.44
C LEU A 229 12.59 7.89 1.07
N LYS A 230 12.06 8.86 1.80
CA LYS A 230 11.85 8.72 3.26
C LYS A 230 10.59 7.90 3.53
N LEU A 231 10.71 6.86 4.36
CA LEU A 231 9.58 6.08 4.83
C LEU A 231 9.34 6.43 6.30
N LYS A 232 8.21 7.06 6.60
CA LYS A 232 7.83 7.43 7.96
C LYS A 232 7.19 6.24 8.67
N GLY A 233 7.79 5.75 9.75
CA GLY A 233 7.29 4.64 10.54
C GLY A 233 5.91 4.94 11.11
N VAL A 234 5.06 3.94 11.21
CA VAL A 234 3.71 4.08 11.77
C VAL A 234 3.58 3.30 13.07
N THR A 235 3.24 4.01 14.14
CA THR A 235 2.84 3.41 15.41
C THR A 235 1.34 3.18 15.38
N PHE A 236 0.93 1.93 15.57
CA PHE A 236 -0.47 1.51 15.64
C PHE A 236 -0.73 0.89 17.01
N LYS A 237 -1.73 1.40 17.72
CA LYS A 237 -2.11 0.89 19.04
C LYS A 237 -3.63 0.91 19.18
N ILE A 238 -4.19 -0.11 19.82
CA ILE A 238 -5.60 -0.12 20.22
C ILE A 238 -5.75 -0.18 21.74
N GLU A 239 -6.76 0.52 22.26
CA GLU A 239 -7.05 0.63 23.69
C GLU A 239 -8.56 0.55 23.92
N SER A 240 -8.97 -0.05 25.04
CA SER A 240 -10.38 -0.04 25.47
C SER A 240 -10.57 0.95 26.62
N SER A 241 -11.71 1.65 26.64
CA SER A 241 -12.08 2.51 27.76
C SER A 241 -12.37 1.73 29.05
N LEU A 242 -12.74 0.45 28.92
CA LEU A 242 -13.09 -0.43 30.02
C LEU A 242 -12.44 -1.80 29.82
N SER A 243 -11.87 -2.36 30.89
CA SER A 243 -11.33 -3.73 30.89
C SER A 243 -12.40 -4.79 31.10
N SER A 244 -13.60 -4.41 31.55
CA SER A 244 -14.76 -5.31 31.69
C SER A 244 -16.09 -4.58 31.53
N ILE A 245 -17.11 -5.29 31.04
CA ILE A 245 -18.50 -4.85 30.88
C ILE A 245 -19.46 -6.01 31.19
N LEU A 246 -20.74 -5.73 31.45
CA LEU A 246 -21.72 -6.78 31.72
C LEU A 246 -22.06 -7.58 30.45
N ALA A 247 -22.23 -8.89 30.60
CA ALA A 247 -22.71 -9.81 29.57
C ALA A 247 -24.26 -9.74 29.46
N ASP A 248 -24.80 -8.56 29.19
CA ASP A 248 -26.26 -8.30 29.15
C ASP A 248 -26.80 -8.13 27.72
N GLY A 249 -25.92 -8.19 26.71
CA GLY A 249 -26.28 -7.93 25.31
C GLY A 249 -26.41 -6.44 24.94
N LYS A 250 -26.04 -5.52 25.84
CA LYS A 250 -26.32 -4.08 25.70
C LYS A 250 -25.17 -3.18 26.14
N SER A 251 -24.41 -3.60 27.14
CA SER A 251 -23.29 -2.86 27.70
C SER A 251 -22.24 -2.59 26.64
N LYS A 252 -21.60 -1.43 26.73
CA LYS A 252 -20.65 -0.95 25.72
C LYS A 252 -19.30 -0.60 26.32
N ALA A 253 -18.24 -0.91 25.57
CA ALA A 253 -16.90 -0.38 25.79
C ALA A 253 -16.46 0.39 24.55
N VAL A 254 -15.82 1.54 24.74
CA VAL A 254 -15.28 2.33 23.63
C VAL A 254 -13.90 1.80 23.30
N ILE A 255 -13.69 1.39 22.05
CA ILE A 255 -12.39 0.97 21.52
C ILE A 255 -11.80 2.11 20.70
N LYS A 256 -10.59 2.53 21.06
CA LYS A 256 -9.83 3.58 20.37
C LYS A 256 -8.63 2.97 19.69
N ALA A 257 -8.56 3.09 18.37
CA ALA A 257 -7.36 2.82 17.59
C ALA A 257 -6.62 4.14 17.33
N ARG A 258 -5.30 4.14 17.52
CA ARG A 258 -4.43 5.30 17.35
C ARG A 258 -3.40 4.99 16.28
N LEU A 259 -3.34 5.85 15.27
CA LEU A 259 -2.32 5.87 14.22
C LEU A 259 -1.50 7.13 14.34
N LYS A 260 -0.20 6.98 14.54
CA LYS A 260 0.74 8.10 14.62
C LYS A 260 1.98 7.84 13.77
N GLU A 261 2.49 8.90 13.15
CA GLU A 261 3.86 8.93 12.66
C GLU A 261 4.80 8.72 13.86
N THR A 262 5.78 7.83 13.71
CA THR A 262 6.59 7.37 14.86
C THR A 262 7.57 8.43 15.33
N SER A 263 8.21 9.14 14.40
CA SER A 263 9.18 10.19 14.73
C SER A 263 8.54 11.46 15.26
N THR A 264 7.39 11.86 14.71
CA THR A 264 6.74 13.14 15.02
C THR A 264 5.62 13.02 16.05
N ASN A 265 5.12 11.81 16.31
CA ASN A 265 3.91 11.54 17.11
C ASN A 265 2.64 12.25 16.59
N ILE A 266 2.67 12.79 15.37
CA ILE A 266 1.53 13.42 14.71
C ILE A 266 0.55 12.32 14.30
N GLY A 267 -0.74 12.57 14.54
CA GLY A 267 -1.80 11.66 14.16
C GLY A 267 -1.95 11.52 12.64
N ILE A 268 -2.18 10.31 12.16
CA ILE A 268 -2.43 10.04 10.74
C ILE A 268 -3.94 10.10 10.50
N PRO A 269 -4.47 11.14 9.84
CA PRO A 269 -5.89 11.21 9.51
C PRO A 269 -6.27 10.27 8.37
N GLU A 270 -7.56 9.99 8.24
CA GLU A 270 -8.15 9.25 7.12
C GLU A 270 -7.62 7.81 6.96
N GLY A 271 -6.91 7.28 7.97
CA GLY A 271 -6.47 5.90 8.01
C GLY A 271 -7.62 4.97 8.35
N GLU A 272 -7.98 4.09 7.42
CA GLU A 272 -8.99 3.05 7.66
C GLU A 272 -8.42 1.93 8.55
N VAL A 273 -8.97 1.81 9.76
CA VAL A 273 -8.68 0.71 10.69
C VAL A 273 -9.78 -0.33 10.60
N LYS A 274 -9.40 -1.58 10.37
CA LYS A 274 -10.31 -2.73 10.39
C LYS A 274 -10.33 -3.37 11.78
N PHE A 275 -11.50 -3.74 12.26
CA PHE A 275 -11.70 -4.35 13.57
C PHE A 275 -12.33 -5.74 13.45
N GLY A 276 -12.03 -6.59 14.42
CA GLY A 276 -12.72 -7.85 14.65
C GLY A 276 -12.76 -8.17 16.14
N THR A 277 -13.72 -8.98 16.56
CA THR A 277 -13.85 -9.44 17.95
C THR A 277 -14.20 -10.93 17.99
N THR A 278 -13.77 -11.64 19.03
CA THR A 278 -14.15 -13.04 19.27
C THR A 278 -15.50 -13.19 19.99
N LEU A 279 -15.94 -12.16 20.73
CA LEU A 279 -17.24 -12.12 21.42
C LEU A 279 -17.88 -10.73 21.28
N GLY A 280 -19.21 -10.69 21.25
CA GLY A 280 -19.97 -9.45 21.10
C GLY A 280 -19.98 -8.92 19.66
N SER A 281 -20.34 -7.65 19.50
CA SER A 281 -20.44 -6.99 18.20
C SER A 281 -19.64 -5.68 18.16
N ILE A 282 -18.91 -5.46 17.07
CA ILE A 282 -18.10 -4.27 16.82
C ILE A 282 -18.20 -3.88 15.34
N PRO A 283 -18.23 -2.58 14.99
CA PRO A 283 -18.12 -2.15 13.59
C PRO A 283 -16.88 -2.71 12.91
N ALA A 284 -17.00 -3.15 11.64
CA ALA A 284 -15.91 -3.81 10.91
C ALA A 284 -14.76 -2.87 10.56
N SER A 285 -15.01 -1.57 10.44
CA SER A 285 -13.97 -0.56 10.25
C SER A 285 -14.38 0.79 10.80
N ALA A 286 -13.39 1.65 11.01
CA ALA A 286 -13.55 3.08 11.24
C ALA A 286 -12.33 3.83 10.71
N VAL A 287 -12.52 5.12 10.43
CA VAL A 287 -11.49 5.98 9.86
C VAL A 287 -10.96 6.93 10.93
N THR A 288 -9.65 7.17 10.95
CA THR A 288 -9.04 8.09 11.92
C THR A 288 -9.37 9.55 11.64
N ASN A 289 -9.57 10.32 12.71
CA ASN A 289 -9.73 11.77 12.66
C ASN A 289 -8.39 12.52 12.52
N SER A 290 -8.41 13.86 12.57
CA SER A 290 -7.22 14.73 12.52
C SER A 290 -6.16 14.46 13.60
N SER A 291 -6.54 13.84 14.72
CA SER A 291 -5.61 13.43 15.79
C SER A 291 -5.11 11.99 15.62
N GLY A 292 -5.43 11.33 14.51
CA GLY A 292 -5.06 9.94 14.24
C GLY A 292 -5.84 8.93 15.08
N VAL A 293 -7.05 9.25 15.53
CA VAL A 293 -7.86 8.36 16.37
C VAL A 293 -9.11 7.90 15.64
N ALA A 294 -9.33 6.59 15.58
CA ALA A 294 -10.56 5.96 15.15
C ALA A 294 -11.25 5.36 16.38
N GLU A 295 -12.55 5.58 16.54
CA GLU A 295 -13.31 5.17 17.71
C GLU A 295 -14.53 4.34 17.30
N VAL A 296 -14.71 3.19 17.95
CA VAL A 296 -15.85 2.30 17.75
C VAL A 296 -16.37 1.79 19.09
N ASN A 297 -17.64 1.39 19.14
CA ASN A 297 -18.22 0.77 20.32
C ASN A 297 -18.24 -0.75 20.17
N LEU A 298 -17.62 -1.45 21.12
CA LEU A 298 -17.88 -2.86 21.36
C LEU A 298 -19.18 -2.97 22.15
N VAL A 299 -20.11 -3.81 21.70
CA VAL A 299 -21.34 -4.15 22.41
C VAL A 299 -21.23 -5.58 22.91
N SER A 300 -21.49 -5.81 24.20
CA SER A 300 -21.46 -7.16 24.77
C SER A 300 -22.56 -8.04 24.20
N GLU A 301 -22.36 -9.35 24.29
CA GLU A 301 -23.42 -10.35 24.14
C GLU A 301 -23.81 -10.90 25.52
N LYS A 302 -24.76 -11.85 25.57
CA LYS A 302 -25.20 -12.46 26.84
C LYS A 302 -24.26 -13.52 27.39
N THR A 303 -23.25 -13.89 26.63
CA THR A 303 -22.25 -14.89 26.99
C THR A 303 -21.16 -14.26 27.83
N ILE A 304 -20.87 -14.85 28.99
CA ILE A 304 -19.73 -14.49 29.84
C ILE A 304 -18.45 -15.02 29.16
N GLY A 305 -17.38 -14.24 29.20
CA GLY A 305 -16.09 -14.63 28.61
C GLY A 305 -15.19 -13.44 28.38
N THR A 306 -14.08 -13.66 27.66
CA THR A 306 -13.15 -12.59 27.29
C THR A 306 -13.25 -12.33 25.79
N ALA A 307 -13.72 -11.14 25.43
CA ALA A 307 -13.68 -10.65 24.06
C ALA A 307 -12.23 -10.26 23.74
N GLN A 308 -11.67 -10.85 22.68
CA GLN A 308 -10.40 -10.45 22.08
C GLN A 308 -10.71 -9.56 20.88
N ILE A 309 -10.37 -8.28 20.99
CA ILE A 309 -10.59 -7.30 19.93
C ILE A 309 -9.26 -7.13 19.20
N VAL A 310 -9.29 -7.30 17.88
CA VAL A 310 -8.13 -7.12 16.99
C VAL A 310 -8.37 -5.91 16.11
N GLY A 311 -7.44 -4.98 16.12
CA GLY A 311 -7.36 -3.89 15.15
C GLY A 311 -6.31 -4.21 14.09
N ARG A 312 -6.54 -3.77 12.85
CA ARG A 312 -5.60 -3.86 11.74
C ARG A 312 -5.55 -2.57 10.95
N TYR A 313 -4.35 -2.14 10.58
CA TYR A 313 -4.13 -1.02 9.66
C TYR A 313 -3.15 -1.42 8.56
N GLY A 314 -3.48 -1.11 7.31
CA GLY A 314 -2.74 -1.60 6.15
C GLY A 314 -2.74 -3.13 6.08
N GLN A 315 -1.65 -3.71 5.57
CA GLN A 315 -1.57 -5.15 5.34
C GLN A 315 -1.07 -5.95 6.55
N THR A 316 -0.27 -5.33 7.44
CA THR A 316 0.46 -6.09 8.47
C THR A 316 0.46 -5.46 9.86
N LEU A 317 0.11 -4.17 10.02
CA LEU A 317 0.07 -3.57 11.35
C LEU A 317 -1.18 -4.06 12.07
N LEU A 318 -0.98 -4.69 13.22
CA LEU A 318 -2.04 -5.27 14.04
C LEU A 318 -1.75 -5.03 15.52
N ASP A 319 -2.81 -4.87 16.30
CA ASP A 319 -2.74 -4.81 17.75
C ASP A 319 -3.99 -5.45 18.35
N THR A 320 -3.93 -5.85 19.62
CA THR A 320 -5.00 -6.58 20.31
C THR A 320 -5.28 -6.00 21.69
N VAL A 321 -6.55 -5.91 22.06
CA VAL A 321 -7.00 -5.56 23.41
C VAL A 321 -8.05 -6.56 23.89
N LEU A 322 -8.08 -6.81 25.20
CA LEU A 322 -9.02 -7.74 25.83
C LEU A 322 -10.08 -6.97 26.63
N VAL A 323 -11.33 -7.41 26.56
CA VAL A 323 -12.43 -6.92 27.40
C VAL A 323 -13.19 -8.11 27.98
N ASN A 324 -13.35 -8.16 29.30
CA ASN A 324 -14.08 -9.24 29.97
C ASN A 324 -15.58 -8.94 30.03
N PHE A 325 -16.41 -9.88 29.57
CA PHE A 325 -17.86 -9.87 29.74
C PHE A 325 -18.19 -10.63 31.01
N THR A 326 -18.69 -9.93 32.02
CA THR A 326 -18.95 -10.47 33.36
C THR A 326 -20.45 -10.63 33.62
N ALA A 327 -20.80 -11.52 34.55
CA ALA A 327 -22.18 -11.59 35.05
C ALA A 327 -22.57 -10.30 35.77
N SER A 328 -23.86 -9.95 35.74
CA SER A 328 -24.42 -8.93 36.63
C SER A 328 -24.25 -9.36 38.09
N SER A 329 -23.31 -8.75 38.81
CA SER A 329 -23.20 -8.92 40.26
C SER A 329 -24.17 -7.95 40.94
N TYR A 330 -25.36 -8.44 41.29
CA TYR A 330 -26.25 -7.70 42.17
C TYR A 330 -25.76 -7.80 43.62
N SER A 331 -25.85 -6.73 44.38
CA SER A 331 -25.82 -6.81 45.84
C SER A 331 -27.26 -6.90 46.36
N VAL A 332 -27.51 -7.83 47.27
CA VAL A 332 -28.85 -8.12 47.80
C VAL A 332 -28.83 -7.93 49.31
N GLY A 333 -29.63 -6.98 49.80
CA GLY A 333 -29.89 -6.78 51.23
C GLY A 333 -31.24 -7.36 51.63
N ILE A 334 -31.33 -8.01 52.79
CA ILE A 334 -32.57 -8.60 53.29
C ILE A 334 -32.88 -8.06 54.68
N THR A 335 -34.10 -7.57 54.89
CA THR A 335 -34.62 -7.17 56.19
C THR A 335 -35.96 -7.86 56.48
N ALA A 336 -36.30 -7.98 57.77
CA ALA A 336 -37.56 -8.53 58.25
C ALA A 336 -38.14 -7.56 59.28
N SER A 337 -39.45 -7.29 59.21
CA SER A 337 -40.13 -6.38 60.14
C SER A 337 -41.57 -6.83 60.40
N PRO A 338 -42.06 -6.82 61.65
CA PRO A 338 -41.33 -6.45 62.87
C PRO A 338 -40.27 -7.50 63.26
N GLU A 339 -39.34 -7.13 64.14
CA GLU A 339 -38.21 -7.99 64.55
C GLU A 339 -38.64 -9.15 65.45
N ASN A 340 -39.67 -8.93 66.28
CA ASN A 340 -40.20 -9.92 67.22
C ASN A 340 -41.72 -10.10 67.04
N PRO A 341 -42.19 -10.68 65.92
CA PRO A 341 -43.60 -10.96 65.70
C PRO A 341 -44.10 -12.08 66.64
N LEU A 342 -45.38 -12.05 67.01
CA LEU A 342 -45.96 -13.10 67.85
C LEU A 342 -46.53 -14.24 67.00
N ALA A 343 -46.43 -15.48 67.50
CA ALA A 343 -47.11 -16.64 66.94
C ALA A 343 -48.60 -16.68 67.36
N ASN A 344 -49.33 -15.57 67.19
CA ASN A 344 -50.76 -15.44 67.54
C ASN A 344 -51.71 -15.79 66.38
N GLY A 345 -51.18 -16.22 65.24
CA GLY A 345 -51.94 -16.53 64.04
C GLY A 345 -52.45 -15.32 63.25
N VAL A 346 -52.12 -14.09 63.66
CA VAL A 346 -52.61 -12.83 63.06
C VAL A 346 -51.46 -11.89 62.69
N ASP A 347 -50.46 -11.79 63.56
CA ASP A 347 -49.27 -10.98 63.37
C ASP A 347 -48.53 -11.44 62.12
N LYS A 348 -48.07 -10.47 61.33
CA LYS A 348 -47.34 -10.73 60.09
C LYS A 348 -45.93 -10.20 60.22
N CYS A 349 -45.01 -10.84 59.51
CA CYS A 349 -43.66 -10.32 59.28
C CYS A 349 -43.47 -10.08 57.77
N THR A 350 -43.06 -8.87 57.41
CA THR A 350 -42.73 -8.51 56.03
C THR A 350 -41.23 -8.71 55.80
N ILE A 351 -40.88 -9.59 54.87
CA ILE A 351 -39.53 -9.73 54.33
C ILE A 351 -39.36 -8.71 53.21
N THR A 352 -38.33 -7.88 53.30
CA THR A 352 -37.96 -6.90 52.26
C THR A 352 -36.61 -7.23 51.69
N VAL A 353 -36.54 -7.36 50.36
CA VAL A 353 -35.32 -7.60 49.59
C VAL A 353 -34.98 -6.35 48.81
N GLN A 354 -33.80 -5.77 49.07
CA GLN A 354 -33.25 -4.65 48.32
C GLN A 354 -32.19 -5.15 47.34
N VAL A 355 -32.37 -4.88 46.05
CA VAL A 355 -31.41 -5.25 45.00
C VAL A 355 -30.74 -3.99 44.47
N LYS A 356 -29.41 -3.98 44.50
CA LYS A 356 -28.57 -2.93 43.91
C LYS A 356 -27.62 -3.52 42.87
N ASP A 357 -27.28 -2.75 41.86
CA ASP A 357 -26.26 -3.13 40.88
C ASP A 357 -24.84 -2.96 41.45
N GLY A 358 -23.83 -3.29 40.64
CA GLY A 358 -22.42 -3.14 41.01
C GLY A 358 -21.96 -1.69 41.25
N SER A 359 -22.75 -0.69 40.86
CA SER A 359 -22.50 0.73 41.19
C SER A 359 -23.12 1.16 42.53
N GLY A 360 -23.88 0.27 43.17
CA GLY A 360 -24.64 0.56 44.39
C GLY A 360 -26.00 1.21 44.14
N THR A 361 -26.44 1.29 42.87
CA THR A 361 -27.73 1.89 42.49
C THR A 361 -28.85 0.86 42.61
N ASN A 362 -30.02 1.26 43.12
CA ASN A 362 -31.18 0.39 43.25
C ASN A 362 -31.71 -0.06 41.87
N VAL A 363 -32.00 -1.35 41.71
CA VAL A 363 -32.42 -1.93 40.42
C VAL A 363 -33.88 -2.35 40.48
N SER A 364 -34.69 -1.78 39.60
CA SER A 364 -36.11 -2.11 39.43
C SER A 364 -36.33 -3.28 38.46
N GLY A 365 -37.43 -4.01 38.63
CA GLY A 365 -37.87 -5.09 37.73
C GLY A 365 -37.16 -6.43 37.91
N ILE A 366 -36.34 -6.58 38.95
CA ILE A 366 -35.66 -7.85 39.27
C ILE A 366 -36.66 -8.80 39.92
N LYS A 367 -36.74 -10.02 39.38
CA LYS A 367 -37.61 -11.07 39.90
C LYS A 367 -37.00 -11.69 41.16
N VAL A 368 -37.78 -11.71 42.24
CA VAL A 368 -37.42 -12.31 43.53
C VAL A 368 -38.40 -13.41 43.85
N ARG A 369 -37.90 -14.62 44.14
CA ARG A 369 -38.73 -15.74 44.60
C ARG A 369 -38.50 -15.97 46.09
N PHE A 370 -39.57 -16.06 46.84
CA PHE A 370 -39.56 -16.34 48.27
C PHE A 370 -40.12 -17.74 48.50
N SER A 371 -39.45 -18.53 49.33
CA SER A 371 -39.99 -19.78 49.88
C SER A 371 -39.68 -19.83 51.37
N THR A 372 -40.46 -20.60 52.13
CA THR A 372 -40.29 -20.71 53.58
C THR A 372 -40.34 -22.17 54.00
N SER A 373 -39.60 -22.49 55.06
CA SER A 373 -39.63 -23.79 55.75
C SER A 373 -40.91 -24.02 56.56
N ILE A 374 -41.62 -22.96 56.97
CA ILE A 374 -42.87 -23.06 57.75
C ILE A 374 -43.94 -22.12 57.21
N SER A 375 -45.22 -22.49 57.38
CA SER A 375 -46.37 -21.72 56.88
C SER A 375 -46.33 -21.50 55.35
N THR A 376 -46.98 -20.45 54.85
CA THR A 376 -47.05 -20.09 53.43
C THR A 376 -46.41 -18.72 53.17
N ILE A 377 -45.32 -18.69 52.40
CA ILE A 377 -44.76 -17.47 51.78
C ILE A 377 -44.53 -17.64 50.26
N ASP A 378 -44.72 -18.86 49.70
CA ASP A 378 -44.29 -19.21 48.34
C ASP A 378 -44.90 -18.24 47.32
N SER A 379 -44.06 -17.32 46.85
CA SER A 379 -44.49 -16.13 46.16
C SER A 379 -43.36 -15.56 45.31
N VAL A 380 -43.76 -14.84 44.27
CA VAL A 380 -42.87 -14.12 43.37
C VAL A 380 -43.20 -12.65 43.43
N ALA A 381 -42.20 -11.81 43.71
CA ALA A 381 -42.32 -10.36 43.61
C ALA A 381 -41.27 -9.80 42.64
N TYR A 382 -41.46 -8.56 42.22
CA TYR A 382 -40.51 -7.82 41.39
C TYR A 382 -40.07 -6.57 42.12
N THR A 383 -38.79 -6.20 42.02
CA THR A 383 -38.32 -4.97 42.65
C THR A 383 -38.99 -3.75 42.03
N ASN A 384 -39.41 -2.80 42.86
CA ASN A 384 -40.00 -1.53 42.42
C ASN A 384 -38.91 -0.52 42.01
N SER A 385 -39.32 0.72 41.68
CA SER A 385 -38.40 1.82 41.32
C SER A 385 -37.35 2.16 42.40
N SER A 386 -37.57 1.76 43.65
CA SER A 386 -36.63 1.91 44.75
C SER A 386 -35.77 0.66 44.98
N GLY A 387 -35.85 -0.34 44.10
CA GLY A 387 -35.11 -1.59 44.17
C GLY A 387 -35.62 -2.57 45.22
N LEU A 388 -36.85 -2.41 45.71
CA LEU A 388 -37.40 -3.22 46.80
C LEU A 388 -38.46 -4.22 46.30
N ALA A 389 -38.34 -5.47 46.73
CA ALA A 389 -39.36 -6.50 46.59
C ALA A 389 -39.75 -7.03 47.97
N THR A 390 -41.04 -7.24 48.24
CA THR A 390 -41.53 -7.65 49.56
C THR A 390 -42.39 -8.92 49.50
N ALA A 391 -42.38 -9.68 50.58
CA ALA A 391 -43.30 -10.79 50.83
C ALA A 391 -43.70 -10.81 52.31
N GLU A 392 -44.93 -11.22 52.63
CA GLU A 392 -45.40 -11.34 54.00
C GLU A 392 -45.50 -12.81 54.41
N ILE A 393 -45.00 -13.13 55.60
CA ILE A 393 -45.21 -14.42 56.25
C ILE A 393 -46.07 -14.24 57.50
N GLN A 394 -47.03 -15.13 57.67
CA GLN A 394 -47.95 -15.19 58.81
C GLN A 394 -47.74 -16.53 59.53
N PRO A 395 -47.54 -16.56 60.85
CA PRO A 395 -47.31 -17.78 61.62
C PRO A 395 -48.63 -18.50 61.87
N VAL A 396 -48.54 -19.76 62.30
CA VAL A 396 -49.69 -20.45 62.92
C VAL A 396 -49.72 -20.09 64.41
N VAL A 397 -50.87 -20.21 65.08
CA VAL A 397 -50.95 -20.01 66.54
C VAL A 397 -50.06 -21.02 67.27
N SER A 398 -49.20 -20.56 68.19
CA SER A 398 -48.46 -21.42 69.12
C SER A 398 -48.49 -20.86 70.53
N THR A 399 -48.82 -21.71 71.50
CA THR A 399 -48.79 -21.40 72.94
C THR A 399 -47.63 -22.05 73.69
N GLU A 400 -46.94 -23.00 73.05
CA GLU A 400 -45.92 -23.84 73.70
C GLU A 400 -44.50 -23.49 73.23
N ASP A 401 -44.29 -23.41 71.90
CA ASP A 401 -42.95 -23.23 71.31
C ASP A 401 -42.89 -22.07 70.31
N ASP A 402 -41.76 -21.36 70.29
CA ASP A 402 -41.45 -20.37 69.26
C ASP A 402 -41.36 -21.03 67.87
N GLN A 403 -41.87 -20.37 66.85
CA GLN A 403 -41.80 -20.85 65.47
C GLN A 403 -40.67 -20.16 64.71
N VAL A 404 -39.70 -20.94 64.21
CA VAL A 404 -38.60 -20.41 63.41
C VAL A 404 -38.85 -20.65 61.92
N ALA A 405 -39.08 -19.57 61.18
CA ALA A 405 -39.17 -19.59 59.73
C ALA A 405 -37.81 -19.31 59.09
N VAL A 406 -37.25 -20.31 58.40
CA VAL A 406 -36.20 -20.09 57.40
C VAL A 406 -36.85 -19.66 56.10
N VAL A 407 -36.64 -18.42 55.69
CA VAL A 407 -37.07 -17.87 54.39
C VAL A 407 -35.89 -17.95 53.43
N THR A 408 -36.06 -18.70 52.34
CA THR A 408 -35.11 -18.77 51.22
C THR A 408 -35.52 -17.76 50.14
N ILE A 409 -34.58 -16.93 49.72
CA ILE A 409 -34.77 -15.87 48.73
C ILE A 409 -33.88 -16.17 47.52
N ASN A 410 -34.46 -16.28 46.34
CA ASN A 410 -33.74 -16.45 45.08
C ASN A 410 -33.82 -15.18 44.22
N VAL A 411 -32.66 -14.60 43.89
CA VAL A 411 -32.50 -13.43 43.01
C VAL A 411 -31.48 -13.78 41.93
N ASP A 412 -31.96 -13.96 40.69
CA ASP A 412 -31.17 -14.51 39.58
C ASP A 412 -30.39 -15.78 39.96
N ASN A 413 -29.05 -15.71 40.01
CA ASN A 413 -28.17 -16.84 40.36
C ASN A 413 -27.76 -16.85 41.85
N GLN A 414 -28.37 -16.02 42.70
CA GLN A 414 -28.09 -15.96 44.13
C GLN A 414 -29.23 -16.58 44.93
N THR A 415 -28.86 -17.43 45.88
CA THR A 415 -29.77 -17.99 46.90
C THR A 415 -29.30 -17.52 48.27
N LEU A 416 -30.20 -16.90 49.03
CA LEU A 416 -29.95 -16.32 50.34
C LEU A 416 -30.98 -16.82 51.34
N GLU A 417 -30.68 -16.76 52.63
CA GLU A 417 -31.59 -17.17 53.69
C GLU A 417 -31.73 -16.11 54.77
N LYS A 418 -32.94 -15.97 55.31
CA LYS A 418 -33.23 -15.15 56.48
C LYS A 418 -34.09 -15.94 57.45
N GLN A 419 -33.63 -16.02 58.70
CA GLN A 419 -34.43 -16.57 59.80
C GLN A 419 -35.33 -15.48 60.40
N VAL A 420 -36.57 -15.86 60.68
CA VAL A 420 -37.55 -15.07 61.44
C VAL A 420 -38.09 -15.96 62.55
N THR A 421 -37.98 -15.50 63.79
CA THR A 421 -38.55 -16.19 64.96
C THR A 421 -39.86 -15.52 65.34
N PHE A 422 -40.94 -16.31 65.37
CA PHE A 422 -42.23 -15.91 65.90
C PHE A 422 -42.37 -16.44 67.33
N TYR A 423 -42.54 -15.53 68.29
CA TYR A 423 -42.55 -15.91 69.71
C TYR A 423 -43.90 -16.47 70.13
N ALA A 424 -43.89 -17.59 70.85
CA ALA A 424 -45.09 -18.20 71.39
C ALA A 424 -45.87 -17.23 72.28
N VAL A 425 -47.19 -17.36 72.27
CA VAL A 425 -48.06 -16.50 73.06
C VAL A 425 -48.55 -17.27 74.26
N GLN A 426 -48.12 -16.87 75.45
CA GLN A 426 -48.66 -17.41 76.68
C GLN A 426 -49.98 -16.71 77.00
N LYS A 427 -51.04 -17.50 77.20
CA LYS A 427 -52.27 -17.01 77.83
C LYS A 427 -52.13 -17.23 79.33
N GLU A 428 -51.99 -16.15 80.08
CA GLU A 428 -52.06 -16.22 81.54
C GLU A 428 -53.53 -16.12 81.97
N ILE A 429 -54.02 -17.13 82.69
CA ILE A 429 -55.33 -17.10 83.33
C ILE A 429 -55.12 -16.61 84.75
N GLN A 430 -55.72 -15.47 85.11
CA GLN A 430 -55.61 -14.90 86.45
C GLN A 430 -56.95 -14.96 87.19
N ALA A 431 -56.90 -15.38 88.44
CA ALA A 431 -58.03 -15.37 89.36
C ALA A 431 -57.85 -14.21 90.35
N GLN A 432 -58.82 -13.30 90.46
CA GLN A 432 -58.77 -12.21 91.43
C GLN A 432 -60.06 -12.11 92.28
N PRO A 433 -59.98 -12.30 93.61
CA PRO A 433 -58.78 -12.71 94.36
C PRO A 433 -58.39 -14.17 94.06
N ASN A 434 -57.09 -14.49 94.08
CA ASN A 434 -56.57 -15.83 93.79
C ASN A 434 -56.83 -16.85 94.92
N ILE A 435 -57.38 -16.40 96.04
CA ILE A 435 -57.83 -17.20 97.18
C ILE A 435 -59.20 -16.66 97.60
N ILE A 436 -60.17 -17.55 97.78
CA ILE A 436 -61.48 -17.25 98.36
C ILE A 436 -61.80 -18.19 99.53
N PRO A 437 -62.52 -17.74 100.57
CA PRO A 437 -63.02 -18.60 101.63
C PRO A 437 -63.96 -19.71 101.11
N ALA A 438 -63.96 -20.86 101.78
CA ALA A 438 -64.88 -21.97 101.47
C ALA A 438 -66.27 -21.75 102.09
N ASP A 439 -66.89 -20.60 101.81
CA ASP A 439 -68.16 -20.16 102.40
C ASP A 439 -69.38 -20.34 101.47
N GLY A 440 -69.15 -20.75 100.22
CA GLY A 440 -70.19 -20.94 99.20
C GLY A 440 -70.80 -19.63 98.65
N GLN A 441 -70.25 -18.46 99.01
CA GLN A 441 -70.73 -17.15 98.56
C GLN A 441 -69.63 -16.29 97.94
N SER A 442 -68.38 -16.47 98.36
CA SER A 442 -67.23 -15.75 97.83
C SER A 442 -66.95 -16.17 96.38
N THR A 443 -66.71 -15.19 95.51
CA THR A 443 -66.42 -15.43 94.09
C THR A 443 -65.06 -14.85 93.70
N SER A 444 -64.30 -15.60 92.91
CA SER A 444 -63.11 -15.10 92.22
C SER A 444 -63.44 -14.83 90.76
N LYS A 445 -63.00 -13.69 90.24
CA LYS A 445 -63.13 -13.39 88.81
C LYS A 445 -61.96 -14.03 88.08
N ILE A 446 -62.24 -14.93 87.14
CA ILE A 446 -61.26 -15.49 86.22
C ILE A 446 -61.21 -14.61 84.98
N THR A 447 -60.02 -14.12 84.62
CA THR A 447 -59.77 -13.35 83.39
C THR A 447 -58.60 -13.93 82.63
#